data_AF-A0A7V9RRH2-F1
#
_entry.id   AF-A0A7V9RRH2-F1
#
_cell.length_a   1.000
_cell.length_b   1.000
_cell.length_c   1.000
_cell.angle_alpha   90.00
_cell.angle_beta   90.00
_cell.angle_gamma   90.00
#
_symmetry.space_group_name_H-M   'P 1'
#
loop_
_entity.id
_entity.type
_entity.pdbx_description
1 polymer ?
#
loop_
_entity_poly.entity_id
_entity_poly.type
_entity_poly.pdbx_seq_one_letter_code
_entity_poly.pdbx_strand_id
1 'polypeptide(L)' 'MTAPRNVVPAGTTVGTTLPELTSCPECGATAEITRRDVLESTDGPIEHVGVRCVRKHVFLMPTFLLDRLVQSQP' A
#
# COMPACT_ATOMS: atom_id res chain seq x y z
N MET A 1 2.93 -29.71 41.38
CA MET A 1 3.35 -28.30 41.45
C MET A 1 3.57 -27.83 40.02
N THR A 2 2.49 -27.52 39.30
CA THR A 2 2.55 -27.12 37.89
C THR A 2 1.79 -25.80 37.79
N ALA A 3 2.52 -24.71 37.56
CA ALA A 3 1.95 -23.36 37.47
C ALA A 3 1.06 -23.22 36.22
N PRO A 4 -0.01 -22.39 36.26
CA PRO A 4 -0.84 -22.14 35.09
C PRO A 4 -0.11 -21.26 34.07
N ARG A 5 -0.14 -21.67 32.80
CA ARG A 5 0.39 -20.90 31.67
C ARG A 5 -0.56 -19.72 31.41
N ASN A 6 -0.07 -18.51 31.62
CA ASN A 6 -0.83 -17.29 31.39
C ASN A 6 -0.87 -17.01 29.88
N VAL A 7 -2.02 -17.20 29.25
CA VAL A 7 -2.26 -16.85 27.84
C VAL A 7 -2.63 -15.37 27.79
N VAL A 8 -1.74 -14.54 27.24
CA VAL A 8 -2.03 -13.14 26.93
C VAL A 8 -2.90 -13.10 25.66
N PRO A 9 -4.09 -12.48 25.66
CA PRO A 9 -4.82 -12.25 24.42
C PRO A 9 -4.10 -11.17 23.61
N ALA A 10 -3.84 -11.46 22.33
CA ALA A 10 -3.31 -10.48 21.40
C ALA A 10 -4.25 -9.26 21.37
N GLY A 11 -3.78 -8.12 21.88
CA GLY A 11 -4.51 -6.87 21.84
C GLY A 11 -4.72 -6.47 20.38
N THR A 12 -5.99 -6.37 19.96
CA THR A 12 -6.38 -5.69 18.74
C THR A 12 -6.00 -4.22 18.87
N THR A 13 -4.80 -3.88 18.41
CA THR A 13 -4.44 -2.49 18.19
C THR A 13 -5.27 -2.00 17.01
N VAL A 14 -6.29 -1.20 17.27
CA VAL A 14 -6.92 -0.38 16.24
C VAL A 14 -5.91 0.72 15.92
N GLY A 15 -4.93 0.38 15.10
CA GLY A 15 -4.02 1.36 14.52
C GLY A 15 -4.81 2.21 13.54
N THR A 16 -4.76 3.53 13.70
CA THR A 16 -5.18 4.46 12.65
C THR A 16 -4.28 4.20 11.45
N THR A 17 -4.76 3.44 10.46
CA THR A 17 -4.04 3.23 9.21
C THR A 17 -3.96 4.57 8.50
N LEU A 18 -2.79 5.22 8.53
CA LEU A 18 -2.59 6.43 7.72
C LEU A 18 -2.77 6.06 6.24
N PRO A 19 -3.44 6.91 5.46
CA PRO A 19 -3.54 6.72 4.02
C PRO A 19 -2.13 6.70 3.43
N GLU A 20 -1.86 5.71 2.60
CA GLU A 20 -0.57 5.59 1.94
C GLU A 20 -0.52 6.55 0.75
N LEU A 21 0.43 7.47 0.80
CA LEU A 21 0.57 8.55 -0.17
C LEU A 21 1.75 8.31 -1.10
N THR A 22 1.59 8.73 -2.34
CA THR A 22 2.57 8.68 -3.42
C THR A 22 2.44 9.92 -4.30
N SER A 23 3.21 10.01 -5.38
CA SER A 23 3.12 11.09 -6.37
C SER A 23 2.43 10.61 -7.64
N CYS A 24 1.64 11.50 -8.26
CA CYS A 24 0.99 11.22 -9.53
C CYS A 24 2.04 11.22 -10.66
N PRO A 25 2.16 10.15 -11.46
CA PRO A 25 3.16 10.06 -12.54
C PRO A 25 2.93 11.07 -13.67
N GLU A 26 1.70 11.56 -13.84
CA GLU A 26 1.37 12.50 -14.93
C GLU A 26 1.52 13.97 -14.52
N CYS A 27 1.17 14.32 -13.28
CA CYS A 27 1.10 15.72 -12.86
C CYS A 27 1.92 16.05 -11.60
N GLY A 28 2.59 15.07 -11.00
CA GLY A 28 3.43 15.24 -9.79
C GLY A 28 2.67 15.57 -8.50
N ALA A 29 1.34 15.70 -8.54
CA ALA A 29 0.53 16.01 -7.36
C ALA A 29 0.47 14.82 -6.38
N THR A 30 0.20 15.09 -5.10
CA THR A 30 -0.04 14.04 -4.11
C THR A 30 -1.18 13.12 -4.54
N ALA A 31 -0.93 11.82 -4.44
CA ALA A 31 -1.87 10.77 -4.78
C ALA A 31 -1.94 9.75 -3.67
N GLU A 32 -3.12 9.18 -3.49
CA GLU A 32 -3.41 8.16 -2.49
C GLU A 32 -3.46 6.79 -3.17
N ILE A 33 -2.89 5.78 -2.51
CA ILE A 33 -3.08 4.39 -2.89
C ILE A 33 -4.45 3.94 -2.40
N THR A 34 -5.37 3.77 -3.33
CA THR A 34 -6.77 3.42 -3.06
C THR A 34 -7.02 1.92 -2.99
N ARG A 35 -6.18 1.12 -3.67
CA ARG A 35 -6.32 -0.34 -3.73
C ARG A 35 -4.98 -1.00 -4.02
N ARG A 36 -4.78 -2.21 -3.51
CA ARG A 36 -3.67 -3.12 -3.84
C ARG A 36 -4.27 -4.45 -4.25
N ASP A 37 -3.85 -4.99 -5.39
CA ASP A 37 -4.29 -6.29 -5.90
C ASP A 37 -3.14 -7.05 -6.53
N VAL A 38 -3.23 -8.37 -6.46
CA VAL A 38 -2.34 -9.23 -7.24
C VAL A 38 -3.08 -9.61 -8.52
N LEU A 39 -2.50 -9.27 -9.66
CA LEU A 39 -3.00 -9.67 -10.96
C LEU A 39 -2.10 -10.78 -11.51
N GLU A 40 -2.72 -11.85 -11.97
CA GLU A 40 -2.03 -12.91 -12.68
C GLU A 40 -1.50 -12.36 -14.01
N SER A 41 -0.20 -12.52 -14.26
CA SER A 41 0.44 -12.16 -15.52
C SER A 41 1.10 -13.39 -16.14
N THR A 42 1.56 -13.26 -17.38
CA THR A 42 2.23 -14.34 -18.12
C THR A 42 3.56 -14.77 -17.49
N ASP A 43 4.19 -13.86 -16.73
CA ASP A 43 5.45 -14.11 -16.01
C ASP A 43 5.23 -14.36 -14.51
N GLY A 44 3.99 -14.71 -14.14
CA GLY A 44 3.58 -14.91 -12.75
C GLY A 44 2.82 -13.72 -12.15
N PRO A 45 2.42 -13.84 -10.87
CA PRO A 45 1.61 -12.84 -10.19
C PRO A 45 2.36 -11.52 -9.99
N ILE A 46 1.74 -10.41 -10.37
CA ILE A 46 2.28 -9.06 -10.20
C ILE A 46 1.37 -8.25 -9.29
N GLU A 47 1.95 -7.69 -8.22
CA GLU A 47 1.25 -6.75 -7.35
C GLU A 47 1.05 -5.40 -8.06
N HIS A 48 -0.20 -4.97 -8.11
CA HIS A 48 -0.68 -3.73 -8.68
C HIS A 48 -1.30 -2.84 -7.63
N VAL A 49 -1.22 -1.55 -7.86
CA VAL A 49 -1.73 -0.49 -7.01
C VAL A 49 -2.62 0.43 -7.82
N GLY A 50 -3.81 0.67 -7.29
CA GLY A 50 -4.72 1.71 -7.74
C GLY A 50 -4.34 3.03 -7.09
N VAL A 51 -3.84 3.98 -7.86
CA VAL A 51 -3.42 5.30 -7.39
C VAL A 51 -4.42 6.35 -7.84
N ARG A 52 -4.87 7.21 -6.93
CA ARG A 52 -5.76 8.32 -7.23
C ARG A 52 -5.19 9.63 -6.73
N CYS A 53 -4.95 10.57 -7.64
CA CYS A 53 -4.42 11.89 -7.27
C CYS A 53 -5.52 12.87 -6.84
N VAL A 54 -5.13 13.95 -6.15
CA VAL A 54 -6.04 15.06 -5.79
C VAL A 54 -6.69 15.73 -7.02
N ARG A 55 -6.06 15.63 -8.20
CA ARG A 55 -6.62 16.06 -9.49
C ARG A 55 -7.54 15.01 -10.15
N LYS A 56 -7.86 13.93 -9.44
CA LYS A 56 -8.74 12.82 -9.84
C LYS A 56 -8.25 11.97 -11.02
N HIS A 57 -6.96 11.99 -11.35
CA HIS A 57 -6.40 10.97 -12.24
C HIS A 57 -6.36 9.64 -11.51
N VAL A 58 -6.76 8.57 -12.19
CA VAL A 58 -6.83 7.21 -11.66
C VAL A 58 -5.89 6.35 -12.49
N PHE A 59 -4.93 5.73 -11.83
CA PHE A 59 -3.95 4.84 -12.45
C PHE A 59 -4.01 3.47 -11.80
N LEU A 60 -3.81 2.44 -12.60
CA LEU A 60 -3.51 1.09 -12.14
C LEU A 60 -2.12 0.75 -12.64
N MET A 61 -1.18 0.52 -11.72
CA MET A 61 0.21 0.28 -12.08
C MET A 61 0.87 -0.75 -11.16
N PRO A 62 1.95 -1.42 -11.59
CA PRO A 62 2.68 -2.34 -10.74
C PRO A 62 3.36 -1.63 -9.57
N THR A 63 3.43 -2.28 -8.40
CA THR A 63 4.02 -1.69 -7.19
C THR A 63 5.50 -1.35 -7.33
N PHE A 64 6.25 -2.07 -8.17
CA PHE A 64 7.67 -1.78 -8.42
C PHE A 64 7.92 -0.42 -9.10
N LEU A 65 6.93 0.16 -9.78
CA LEU A 65 7.03 1.54 -10.30
C LEU A 65 6.79 2.57 -9.19
N LEU A 66 5.99 2.22 -8.19
CA LEU A 66 5.65 3.09 -7.09
C LEU A 66 6.84 3.28 -6.13
N ASP A 67 7.61 2.21 -5.90
CA ASP A 67 8.89 2.24 -5.17
C ASP A 67 9.86 3.29 -5.74
N ARG A 68 9.92 3.41 -7.07
CA ARG A 68 10.74 4.44 -7.73
C ARG A 68 10.23 5.86 -7.49
N LEU A 69 8.91 6.07 -7.48
CA LEU A 69 8.31 7.38 -7.26
C LEU A 69 8.52 7.89 -5.83
N VAL A 70 8.44 6.98 -4.84
CA VAL A 70 8.68 7.30 -3.42
C VAL A 70 10.16 7.63 -3.20
N GLN A 71 11.09 6.86 -3.76
CA GLN A 71 12.54 7.12 -3.61
C GLN A 71 13.01 8.42 -4.26
N SER A 72 12.24 8.96 -5.22
CA SER A 72 12.52 10.27 -5.82
C SER A 72 11.98 11.48 -5.03
N GLN A 73 11.31 11.28 -3.89
CA GLN A 73 11.04 12.37 -2.95
C GLN A 73 12.24 12.58 -2.01
N PRO A 74 12.86 13.78 -1.97
CA PRO A 74 13.98 14.09 -1.09
C PRO A 74 13.59 14.13 0.39
#